data_AF-A0A0Z8JHA8-F1
#
_entry.id   AF-A0A0Z8JHA8-F1
#
_cell.length_a   1.000
_cell.length_b   1.000
_cell.length_c   1.000
_cell.angle_alpha   90.00
_cell.angle_beta   90.00
_cell.angle_gamma   90.00
#
_symmetry.space_group_name_H-M   'P 1'
#
loop_
_entity.id
_entity.type
_entity.pdbx_description
1 polymer ?
#
loop_
_entity_poly.entity_id
_entity_poly.type
_entity_poly.pdbx_seq_one_letter_code
_entity_poly.pdbx_strand_id
1 'polypeptide(L)'
;MVGYMNPWIYVFDADDVWEHLDRALVPMYSLPFNARQLEETGQITIDPEYGYEFSHTLEEQIAGPLRAGFAMIDFYESKDSRNRLTQFASDYIANLSIKW
;
A
#
# COMPACT_ATOMS: atom_id res chain seq x y z
N MET A 1 -8.26 16.21 -1.38
CA MET A 1 -8.31 14.77 -1.05
C MET A 1 -7.01 14.16 -1.50
N VAL A 2 -6.40 13.29 -0.70
CA VAL A 2 -5.18 12.54 -1.07
C VAL A 2 -5.49 11.06 -0.92
N GLY A 3 -5.00 10.25 -1.86
CA GLY A 3 -5.20 8.80 -1.86
C GLY A 3 -3.87 8.06 -1.78
N TYR A 4 -3.91 6.87 -1.20
CA TYR A 4 -2.77 5.98 -1.06
C TYR A 4 -3.24 4.52 -1.06
N MET A 5 -2.32 3.61 -1.38
CA MET A 5 -2.56 2.18 -1.24
C MET A 5 -2.71 1.82 0.24
N ASN A 6 -3.59 0.88 0.54
CA ASN A 6 -3.67 0.32 1.87
C ASN A 6 -2.39 -0.49 2.12
N PRO A 7 -1.65 -0.26 3.22
CA PRO A 7 -0.32 -0.81 3.37
C PRO A 7 -0.27 -2.34 3.43
N TRP A 8 -1.39 -3.00 3.75
CA TRP A 8 -1.44 -4.47 3.71
C TRP A 8 -1.19 -5.05 2.31
N ILE A 9 -1.40 -4.28 1.22
CA ILE A 9 -1.14 -4.77 -0.15
C ILE A 9 0.31 -5.25 -0.29
N TYR A 10 1.23 -4.59 0.40
CA TYR A 10 2.66 -4.90 0.35
C TYR A 10 3.06 -6.14 1.15
N VAL A 11 2.14 -6.81 1.84
CA VAL A 11 2.46 -8.02 2.63
C VAL A 11 2.77 -9.22 1.72
N PHE A 12 2.12 -9.27 0.55
CA PHE A 12 2.25 -10.36 -0.41
C PHE A 12 3.05 -9.91 -1.62
N ASP A 13 3.62 -10.88 -2.34
CA ASP A 13 4.25 -10.61 -3.62
C ASP A 13 3.22 -10.14 -4.65
N ALA A 14 3.54 -9.07 -5.38
CA ALA A 14 2.62 -8.45 -6.33
C ALA A 14 2.29 -9.41 -7.48
N ASP A 15 3.27 -10.16 -7.99
CA ASP A 15 3.03 -11.08 -9.11
C ASP A 15 2.10 -12.20 -8.68
N ASP A 16 2.23 -12.71 -7.45
CA ASP A 16 1.32 -13.72 -6.91
C ASP A 16 -0.11 -13.19 -6.65
N VAL A 17 -0.24 -11.89 -6.39
CA VAL A 17 -1.54 -11.22 -6.21
C VAL A 17 -2.24 -10.96 -7.53
N TRP A 18 -1.52 -10.44 -8.53
CA TRP A 18 -2.11 -9.90 -9.77
C TRP A 18 -1.98 -10.84 -10.98
N GLU A 19 -0.91 -11.65 -11.07
CA GLU A 19 -0.60 -12.45 -12.25
C GLU A 19 -0.75 -13.96 -12.01
N HIS A 20 -0.24 -14.49 -10.90
CA HIS A 20 -0.19 -15.92 -10.60
C HIS A 20 -1.33 -16.36 -9.68
N LEU A 21 -2.57 -16.22 -10.17
CA LEU A 21 -3.80 -16.49 -9.42
C LEU A 21 -3.97 -17.96 -8.96
N ASP A 22 -3.21 -18.88 -9.54
CA ASP A 22 -3.17 -20.30 -9.18
C ASP A 22 -2.27 -20.59 -7.96
N ARG A 23 -1.36 -19.67 -7.62
CA ARG A 23 -0.46 -19.83 -6.47
C ARG A 23 -1.15 -19.49 -5.16
N ALA A 24 -0.70 -20.17 -4.10
CA ALA A 24 -1.09 -19.85 -2.73
C ALA A 24 -0.36 -18.59 -2.27
N LEU A 25 -1.09 -17.66 -1.66
CA LEU A 25 -0.51 -16.43 -1.12
C LEU A 25 0.16 -16.70 0.22
N VAL A 26 1.45 -16.37 0.32
CA VAL A 26 2.25 -16.45 1.54
C VAL A 26 2.68 -15.04 1.92
N PRO A 27 2.48 -14.59 3.18
CA PRO A 27 3.04 -13.33 3.63
C PRO A 27 4.56 -13.32 3.45
N MET A 28 5.07 -12.38 2.67
CA MET A 28 6.46 -12.34 2.23
C MET A 28 7.21 -11.16 2.82
N TYR A 29 6.55 -10.00 2.90
CA TYR A 29 7.20 -8.77 3.33
C TYR A 29 6.61 -8.21 4.62
N SER A 30 7.49 -7.74 5.50
CA SER A 30 7.10 -7.00 6.70
C SER A 30 6.85 -5.53 6.36
N LEU A 31 5.91 -4.91 7.07
CA LEU A 31 5.62 -3.49 6.91
C LEU A 31 6.39 -2.64 7.94
N PRO A 32 6.95 -1.49 7.56
CA PRO A 32 6.93 -0.92 6.21
C PRO A 32 7.93 -1.60 5.26
N PHE A 33 7.43 -2.08 4.13
CA PHE A 33 8.16 -2.55 2.95
C PHE A 33 8.95 -1.42 2.28
N ASN A 34 10.18 -1.73 1.87
CA ASN A 34 11.07 -0.86 1.12
C ASN A 34 11.76 -1.66 0.02
N ALA A 35 11.28 -1.52 -1.23
CA ALA A 35 11.78 -2.32 -2.35
C ALA A 35 13.28 -2.13 -2.58
N ARG A 36 13.82 -0.93 -2.35
CA ARG A 36 15.24 -0.64 -2.54
C ARG A 36 16.15 -1.46 -1.63
N GLN A 37 15.79 -1.62 -0.35
CA GLN A 37 16.59 -2.43 0.58
C GLN A 37 16.58 -3.91 0.18
N LEU A 38 15.44 -4.40 -0.32
CA LEU A 38 15.31 -5.78 -0.77
C LEU A 38 16.11 -6.02 -2.06
N GLU A 39 16.08 -5.06 -2.99
CA GLU A 39 16.90 -5.12 -4.20
C GLU A 39 18.40 -5.06 -3.89
N GLU A 40 18.83 -4.18 -2.98
CA GLU A 40 20.23 -4.08 -2.52
C GLU A 40 20.72 -5.42 -1.89
N THR A 41 19.82 -6.21 -1.30
CA THR A 41 20.12 -7.55 -0.76
C THR A 41 19.93 -8.69 -1.77
N GLY A 42 19.49 -8.38 -2.99
CA GLY A 42 19.23 -9.34 -4.06
C GLY A 42 17.99 -10.22 -3.86
N GLN A 43 17.09 -9.84 -2.95
CA GLN A 43 15.85 -10.59 -2.68
C GLN A 43 14.80 -10.37 -3.78
N ILE A 44 14.80 -9.19 -4.38
CA ILE A 44 13.93 -8.84 -5.49
C ILE A 44 14.76 -8.15 -6.58
N THR A 45 14.19 -8.01 -7.77
CA THR A 45 14.71 -7.16 -8.83
C THR A 45 13.58 -6.26 -9.27
N ILE A 46 13.80 -4.95 -9.29
CA ILE A 46 12.75 -4.00 -9.63
C ILE A 46 12.91 -3.65 -11.10
N ASP A 47 11.82 -3.78 -11.84
CA ASP A 47 11.78 -3.31 -13.21
C ASP A 47 11.77 -1.76 -13.19
N PRO A 48 12.78 -1.10 -13.79
CA PRO A 48 12.88 0.35 -13.82
C PRO A 48 11.67 1.05 -14.45
N GLU A 49 10.88 0.37 -15.28
CA GLU A 49 9.67 0.92 -15.89
C GLU A 49 8.53 1.11 -14.87
N TYR A 50 8.49 0.30 -13.81
CA TYR A 50 7.44 0.36 -12.76
C TYR A 50 7.86 1.20 -11.56
N GLY A 51 9.17 1.42 -11.38
CA GLY A 51 9.73 2.26 -10.33
C GLY A 51 9.76 1.58 -8.95
N TYR A 52 10.35 2.28 -7.99
CA TYR A 52 10.47 1.77 -6.62
C TYR A 52 9.18 2.02 -5.85
N GLU A 53 8.64 0.96 -5.26
CA GLU A 53 7.52 1.06 -4.33
C GLU A 53 7.97 0.98 -2.87
N PHE A 54 7.27 1.73 -2.03
CA PHE A 54 7.49 1.79 -0.59
C PHE A 54 6.12 1.78 0.07
N SER A 55 5.94 0.90 1.05
CA SER A 55 4.76 0.97 1.89
C SER A 55 4.96 2.01 3.00
N HIS A 56 3.95 2.13 3.86
CA HIS A 56 3.93 3.07 4.98
C HIS A 56 3.08 2.51 6.11
N THR A 57 3.13 3.14 7.26
CA THR A 57 2.09 2.95 8.28
C THR A 57 0.93 3.92 8.04
N LEU A 58 -0.27 3.56 8.51
CA LEU A 58 -1.39 4.51 8.54
C LEU A 58 -1.12 5.68 9.49
N GLU A 59 -0.31 5.47 10.54
CA GLU A 59 0.11 6.55 11.43
C GLU A 59 0.94 7.61 10.67
N GLU A 60 1.90 7.20 9.83
CA GLU A 60 2.69 8.14 9.03
C GLU A 60 1.82 8.94 8.04
N GLN A 61 0.90 8.28 7.32
CA GLN A 61 0.07 8.95 6.32
C GLN A 61 -1.05 9.81 6.93
N ILE A 62 -1.69 9.33 8.00
CA ILE A 62 -2.89 9.96 8.56
C ILE A 62 -2.57 10.77 9.81
N ALA A 63 -1.80 10.23 10.76
CA ALA A 63 -1.56 10.93 12.02
C ALA A 63 -0.67 12.17 11.86
N GLY A 64 0.23 12.19 10.87
CA GLY A 64 1.07 13.35 10.55
C GLY A 64 0.26 14.63 10.29
N PRO A 65 -0.62 14.65 9.26
CA PRO A 65 -1.51 15.78 8.99
C PRO A 65 -2.40 16.15 10.20
N LEU A 66 -2.94 15.15 10.92
CA LEU A 66 -3.75 15.40 12.11
C LEU A 66 -2.96 16.15 13.21
N ARG A 67 -1.72 15.72 13.50
CA ARG A 67 -0.82 16.40 14.46
C ARG A 67 -0.41 17.80 13.98
N ALA A 68 -0.34 18.01 12.66
CA ALA A 68 -0.09 19.32 12.07
C ALA A 68 -1.32 20.26 12.10
N GLY A 69 -2.44 19.82 12.68
CA GLY A 69 -3.65 20.61 12.88
C GLY A 69 -4.66 20.56 11.74
N PHE A 70 -4.52 19.60 10.81
CA PHE A 70 -5.58 19.33 9.84
C PHE A 70 -6.71 18.53 10.50
N ALA A 71 -7.96 18.85 10.19
CA ALA A 71 -9.11 18.03 10.52
C ALA A 71 -9.47 17.15 9.33
N MET A 72 -9.52 15.83 9.53
CA MET A 72 -10.08 14.91 8.53
C MET A 72 -11.60 15.04 8.55
N ILE A 73 -12.17 15.42 7.42
CA ILE A 73 -13.61 15.67 7.26
C ILE A 73 -14.30 14.64 6.36
N ASP A 74 -13.52 13.82 5.66
CA ASP A 74 -14.03 12.70 4.86
C ASP A 74 -12.98 11.60 4.72
N PHE A 75 -13.45 10.36 4.53
CA PHE A 75 -12.63 9.17 4.32
C PHE A 75 -13.32 8.23 3.34
N TYR A 76 -12.56 7.77 2.35
CA TYR A 76 -13.03 6.93 1.28
C TYR A 76 -12.14 5.69 1.15
N GLU A 77 -12.76 4.56 0.84
CA GLU A 77 -12.06 3.32 0.54
C GLU A 77 -12.54 2.78 -0.80
N SER A 78 -11.62 2.20 -1.57
CA SER A 78 -11.96 1.55 -2.83
C SER A 78 -11.30 0.19 -3.00
N LYS A 79 -11.85 -0.54 -3.96
CA LYS A 79 -11.53 -1.92 -4.28
C LYS A 79 -11.17 -2.03 -5.75
N ASP A 80 -10.12 -2.78 -6.06
CA ASP A 80 -9.76 -3.19 -7.40
C ASP A 80 -10.25 -4.62 -7.65
N SER A 81 -11.20 -4.77 -8.56
CA SER A 81 -11.74 -6.08 -8.92
C SER A 81 -10.70 -7.04 -9.51
N ARG A 82 -9.55 -6.54 -9.97
CA ARG A 82 -8.43 -7.36 -10.46
C ARG A 82 -7.58 -7.91 -9.30
N ASN A 83 -7.60 -7.28 -8.12
CA ASN A 83 -6.90 -7.79 -6.95
C ASN A 83 -7.72 -8.93 -6.32
N ARG A 84 -7.20 -10.17 -6.36
CA ARG A 84 -7.87 -11.33 -5.75
C ARG A 84 -8.08 -11.22 -4.22
N LEU A 85 -7.34 -10.33 -3.56
CA LEU A 85 -7.44 -10.05 -2.13
C LEU A 85 -8.49 -8.99 -1.77
N THR A 86 -9.07 -8.27 -2.75
CA THR A 86 -10.05 -7.19 -2.52
C THR A 86 -11.32 -7.65 -1.79
N GLN A 87 -11.60 -8.96 -1.82
CA GLN A 87 -12.70 -9.56 -1.07
C GLN A 87 -12.47 -9.53 0.46
N PHE A 88 -11.21 -9.45 0.91
CA PHE A 88 -10.85 -9.48 2.32
C PHE A 88 -10.66 -8.08 2.92
N ALA A 89 -10.17 -7.11 2.14
CA ALA A 89 -9.95 -5.73 2.58
C ALA A 89 -9.98 -4.75 1.41
N SER A 90 -10.15 -3.46 1.69
CA SER A 90 -10.05 -2.39 0.70
C SER A 90 -8.61 -2.18 0.25
N ASP A 91 -8.41 -1.97 -1.04
CA ASP A 91 -7.09 -1.86 -1.67
C ASP A 91 -6.51 -0.45 -1.54
N TYR A 92 -7.36 0.56 -1.63
CA TYR A 92 -6.96 1.96 -1.56
C TYR A 92 -7.78 2.70 -0.54
N ILE A 93 -7.17 3.74 0.01
CA ILE A 93 -7.82 4.66 0.93
C ILE A 93 -7.54 6.08 0.50
N ALA A 94 -8.46 6.98 0.79
CA ALA A 94 -8.29 8.41 0.56
C ALA A 94 -8.90 9.20 1.71
N ASN A 95 -8.23 10.27 2.11
CA ASN A 95 -8.77 11.19 3.10
C ASN A 95 -8.89 12.60 2.53
N LEU A 96 -9.93 13.29 2.98
CA LEU A 96 -10.06 14.73 2.81
C LEU A 96 -9.80 15.39 4.15
N SER A 97 -8.77 16.21 4.21
CA SER A 97 -8.48 17.02 5.39
C SER A 97 -8.40 18.50 5.04
N ILE A 98 -8.82 19.33 5.98
CA ILE A 98 -8.79 20.79 5.87
C ILE A 98 -8.06 21.40 7.07
N LYS A 99 -7.46 22.57 6.85
CA LYS A 99 -6.85 23.37 7.91
C LYS A 99 -7.37 24.80 7.76
N TRP A 100 -7.94 25.33 8.83
CA TRP A 100 -8.53 26.66 8.89
C TRP A 100 -7.48 27.70 9.29
#